data_AF-A0A7V6UCP9-F1
#
_entry.id   AF-A0A7V6UCP9-F1
#
_cell.length_a   1.000
_cell.length_b   1.000
_cell.length_c   1.000
_cell.angle_alpha   90.00
_cell.angle_beta   90.00
_cell.angle_gamma   90.00
#
_symmetry.space_group_name_H-M   'P 1'
#
loop_
_entity.id
_entity.type
_entity.pdbx_description
1 polymer ?
#
loop_
_entity_poly.entity_id
_entity_poly.type
_entity_poly.pdbx_seq_one_letter_code
_entity_poly.pdbx_strand_id
1 'polypeptide(L)'
;MRRNIIISLVLIGLLAFGIGFGTFAWFTSSATSQNNTFTAGTLKLNENGMSGFTNLGNIGNMAPGDVTNEVSLVIENTGSLNLAWFGGFRVTPAVENGTTKLAEAIYIKYAKMEFLKEGGTWENADEFIKDGVGAGDYSSYYNTLIDDDLGVITLKNFLEANAMGAGPGVQMGALKPGSKYKFTFVLGFAPNAGNEYQADAQGINPINISYAVDATQIDLGALETLDNRHPEYAGLTNHLAWLNAQIAKQ
;
A
#
# COMPACT_ATOMS: atom_id res chain seq x y z
N MET A 1 -4.43 -24.81 -48.54
CA MET A 1 -4.21 -25.13 -47.11
C MET A 1 -5.02 -26.35 -46.75
N ARG A 2 -4.45 -27.34 -46.03
CA ARG A 2 -5.16 -28.58 -45.69
C ARG A 2 -6.29 -28.25 -44.71
N ARG A 3 -7.54 -28.63 -45.02
CA ARG A 3 -8.77 -28.31 -44.26
C ARG A 3 -8.64 -28.54 -42.75
N ASN A 4 -7.81 -29.50 -42.36
CA ASN A 4 -7.53 -29.88 -40.98
C ASN A 4 -6.74 -28.82 -40.19
N ILE A 5 -5.87 -28.03 -40.85
CA ILE A 5 -5.09 -26.96 -40.20
C ILE A 5 -6.01 -25.80 -39.82
N ILE A 6 -6.98 -25.47 -40.68
CA ILE A 6 -7.96 -24.40 -40.41
C ILE A 6 -8.86 -24.80 -39.24
N ILE A 7 -9.32 -26.06 -39.20
CA ILE A 7 -10.16 -26.57 -38.11
C ILE A 7 -9.40 -26.57 -36.77
N SER A 8 -8.13 -26.97 -36.76
CA SER A 8 -7.29 -26.90 -35.55
C SER A 8 -7.06 -25.47 -35.07
N LEU A 9 -6.83 -24.50 -35.97
CA LEU A 9 -6.68 -23.09 -35.59
C LEU A 9 -7.97 -22.51 -35.00
N VAL A 10 -9.13 -22.88 -35.55
CA VAL A 10 -10.44 -22.46 -35.03
C VAL A 10 -10.70 -23.06 -33.65
N LEU A 11 -10.36 -24.34 -33.44
CA LEU A 11 -10.50 -25.00 -32.12
C LEU A 11 -9.57 -24.40 -31.06
N ILE A 12 -8.32 -24.11 -31.41
CA ILE A 12 -7.38 -23.44 -30.52
C ILE A 12 -7.87 -22.01 -30.22
N GLY A 13 -8.37 -21.30 -31.22
CA GLY A 13 -9.00 -19.98 -31.04
C GLY A 13 -10.21 -20.02 -30.11
N LEU A 14 -11.10 -21.02 -30.25
CA LEU A 14 -12.26 -21.21 -29.38
C LEU A 14 -11.88 -21.61 -27.95
N LEU A 15 -10.84 -22.41 -27.77
CA LEU A 15 -10.31 -22.76 -26.44
C LEU A 15 -9.69 -21.54 -25.76
N ALA A 16 -8.88 -20.76 -26.48
CA ALA A 16 -8.32 -19.50 -25.96
C ALA A 16 -9.41 -18.48 -25.63
N PHE A 17 -10.45 -18.40 -26.47
CA PHE A 17 -11.61 -17.53 -26.25
C PHE A 17 -12.45 -17.97 -25.04
N GLY A 18 -12.65 -19.29 -24.88
CA GLY A 18 -13.40 -19.86 -23.75
C GLY A 18 -12.68 -19.68 -22.41
N ILE A 19 -11.34 -19.74 -22.39
CA ILE A 19 -10.55 -19.47 -21.19
C ILE A 19 -10.60 -17.98 -20.84
N GLY A 20 -10.36 -17.08 -21.80
CA GLY A 20 -10.33 -15.63 -21.52
C GLY A 20 -11.69 -15.00 -21.20
N PHE A 21 -12.76 -15.37 -21.92
CA PHE A 21 -14.11 -14.88 -21.62
C PHE A 21 -14.79 -15.67 -20.49
N GLY A 22 -14.46 -16.95 -20.31
CA GLY A 22 -15.02 -17.76 -19.23
C GLY A 22 -14.52 -17.32 -17.86
N THR A 23 -13.23 -16.99 -17.73
CA THR A 23 -12.68 -16.40 -16.50
C THR A 23 -13.28 -15.00 -16.27
N PHE A 24 -13.30 -14.13 -17.28
CA PHE A 24 -13.88 -12.79 -17.15
C PHE A 24 -15.39 -12.81 -16.79
N ALA A 25 -16.16 -13.76 -17.34
CA ALA A 25 -17.55 -14.00 -16.96
C ALA A 25 -17.70 -14.51 -15.52
N TRP A 26 -16.76 -15.33 -15.04
CA TRP A 26 -16.72 -15.78 -13.63
C TRP A 26 -16.44 -14.62 -12.66
N PHE A 27 -15.49 -13.74 -12.99
CA PHE A 27 -15.20 -12.54 -12.19
C PHE A 27 -16.34 -11.51 -12.16
N THR A 28 -17.14 -11.41 -13.24
CA THR A 28 -18.24 -10.43 -13.33
C THR A 28 -19.58 -10.94 -12.80
N SER A 29 -19.73 -12.25 -12.59
CA SER A 29 -20.98 -12.86 -12.10
C SER A 29 -21.10 -12.91 -10.58
N SER A 30 -20.01 -12.67 -9.83
CA SER A 30 -19.98 -12.59 -8.37
C SER A 30 -19.91 -11.14 -7.86
N ALA A 31 -21.03 -10.43 -7.99
CA ALA A 31 -21.34 -9.14 -7.34
C ALA A 31 -20.39 -7.96 -7.63
N THR A 32 -20.93 -6.93 -8.30
CA THR A 32 -20.36 -5.58 -8.31
C THR A 32 -19.94 -5.17 -6.88
N SER A 33 -18.68 -4.78 -6.69
CA SER A 33 -18.19 -4.29 -5.40
C SER A 33 -18.91 -2.98 -5.02
N GLN A 34 -20.02 -3.11 -4.28
CA GLN A 34 -20.78 -1.95 -3.81
C GLN A 34 -20.24 -1.41 -2.47
N ASN A 35 -19.27 -2.08 -1.83
CA ASN A 35 -18.92 -1.83 -0.43
C ASN A 35 -17.40 -1.69 -0.11
N ASN A 36 -16.51 -1.53 -1.08
CA ASN A 36 -15.11 -1.18 -0.80
C ASN A 36 -15.01 0.34 -0.53
N THR A 37 -15.56 0.80 0.60
CA THR A 37 -15.51 2.21 1.00
C THR A 37 -14.17 2.50 1.66
N PHE A 38 -13.28 3.14 0.92
CA PHE A 38 -12.06 3.68 1.51
C PHE A 38 -12.28 5.10 2.02
N THR A 39 -11.86 5.36 3.27
CA THR A 39 -12.03 6.67 3.91
C THR A 39 -10.69 7.35 4.13
N ALA A 40 -10.60 8.62 3.76
CA ALA A 40 -9.48 9.48 4.11
C ALA A 40 -9.40 9.68 5.63
N GLY A 41 -8.19 9.90 6.16
CA GLY A 41 -7.97 10.03 7.61
C GLY A 41 -6.95 11.11 7.94
N THR A 42 -7.09 11.71 9.13
CA THR A 42 -6.05 12.57 9.71
C THR A 42 -5.58 11.99 11.05
N LEU A 43 -4.30 11.66 11.14
CA LEU A 43 -3.62 11.24 12.35
C LEU A 43 -2.94 12.45 12.97
N LYS A 44 -3.38 12.83 14.17
CA LYS A 44 -2.80 13.93 14.93
C LYS A 44 -1.82 13.38 15.95
N LEU A 45 -0.55 13.73 15.78
CA LEU A 45 0.52 13.38 16.69
C LEU A 45 0.71 14.54 17.68
N ASN A 46 0.85 14.23 18.95
CA ASN A 46 1.24 15.19 19.98
C ASN A 46 2.18 14.49 20.97
N GLU A 47 2.74 15.25 21.91
CA GLU A 47 3.66 14.74 22.92
C GLU A 47 3.10 13.62 23.81
N ASN A 48 1.78 13.48 23.89
CA ASN A 48 1.08 12.42 24.61
C ASN A 48 0.55 11.28 23.70
N GLY A 49 0.49 11.54 22.38
CA GLY A 49 -0.07 10.68 21.33
C GLY A 49 1.05 10.20 20.42
N MET A 50 1.82 9.23 20.93
CA MET A 50 2.95 8.60 20.24
C MET A 50 2.53 7.45 19.31
N SER A 51 1.23 7.16 19.20
CA SER A 51 0.70 6.21 18.24
C SER A 51 -0.67 6.66 17.72
N GLY A 52 -0.93 6.38 16.46
CA GLY A 52 -2.13 6.72 15.74
C GLY A 52 -2.54 5.58 14.82
N PHE A 53 -3.84 5.36 14.70
CA PHE A 53 -4.41 4.31 13.87
C PHE A 53 -5.62 4.85 13.12
N THR A 54 -5.71 4.55 11.83
CA THR A 54 -6.89 4.86 11.04
C THR A 54 -7.33 3.63 10.25
N ASN A 55 -8.59 3.24 10.41
CA ASN A 55 -9.21 2.22 9.59
C ASN A 55 -9.52 2.84 8.22
N LEU A 56 -9.01 2.23 7.16
CA LEU A 56 -9.22 2.71 5.80
C LEU A 56 -10.44 2.07 5.18
N GLY A 57 -10.75 0.83 5.54
CA GLY A 57 -11.89 0.08 5.02
C GLY A 57 -11.56 -1.38 4.82
N ASN A 58 -12.40 -2.05 4.04
CA ASN A 58 -12.27 -3.45 3.68
C ASN A 58 -12.14 -3.61 2.16
N ILE A 59 -11.40 -4.61 1.71
CA ILE A 59 -11.40 -5.09 0.33
C ILE A 59 -11.93 -6.52 0.29
N GLY A 60 -12.95 -6.74 -0.52
CA GLY A 60 -13.37 -8.04 -1.00
C GLY A 60 -14.06 -7.93 -2.36
N ASN A 61 -14.40 -9.08 -2.94
CA ASN A 61 -15.24 -9.22 -4.14
C ASN A 61 -14.84 -8.26 -5.28
N MET A 62 -13.54 -8.15 -5.58
CA MET A 62 -13.04 -7.37 -6.71
C MET A 62 -12.82 -8.28 -7.93
N ALA A 63 -13.11 -7.77 -9.11
CA ALA A 63 -12.74 -8.38 -10.39
C ALA A 63 -11.40 -7.82 -10.91
N PRO A 64 -10.57 -8.59 -11.64
CA PRO A 64 -9.28 -8.13 -12.13
C PRO A 64 -9.41 -6.85 -12.93
N GLY A 65 -8.58 -5.87 -12.60
CA GLY A 65 -8.66 -4.51 -13.16
C GLY A 65 -9.57 -3.55 -12.40
N ASP A 66 -10.36 -4.01 -11.42
CA ASP A 66 -11.07 -3.11 -10.51
C ASP A 66 -10.09 -2.29 -9.69
N VAL A 67 -10.48 -1.04 -9.40
CA VAL A 67 -9.68 -0.09 -8.62
C VAL A 67 -10.55 0.56 -7.54
N THR A 68 -9.92 0.92 -6.43
CA THR A 68 -10.57 1.72 -5.38
C THR A 68 -10.61 3.19 -5.78
N ASN A 69 -11.35 3.98 -5.01
CA ASN A 69 -11.19 5.43 -5.06
C ASN A 69 -9.81 5.83 -4.53
N GLU A 70 -9.38 7.04 -4.87
CA GLU A 70 -8.19 7.67 -4.27
C GLU A 70 -8.44 7.98 -2.79
N VAL A 71 -7.42 7.70 -1.97
CA VAL A 71 -7.45 7.90 -0.52
C VAL A 71 -6.25 8.74 -0.11
N SER A 72 -6.47 9.77 0.70
CA SER A 72 -5.40 10.55 1.32
C SER A 72 -5.38 10.36 2.83
N LEU A 73 -4.18 10.13 3.35
CA LEU A 73 -3.85 10.06 4.76
C LEU A 73 -2.99 11.24 5.13
N VAL A 74 -3.40 12.01 6.13
CA VAL A 74 -2.64 13.16 6.62
C VAL A 74 -2.09 12.84 8.02
N ILE A 75 -0.78 12.96 8.19
CA ILE A 75 -0.11 12.91 9.48
C ILE A 75 0.24 14.35 9.85
N GLU A 76 -0.24 14.83 10.98
CA GLU A 76 -0.07 16.21 11.44
C GLU A 76 0.61 16.24 12.81
N ASN A 77 1.70 17.01 12.92
CA ASN A 77 2.29 17.28 14.22
C ASN A 77 1.58 18.48 14.86
N THR A 78 0.71 18.19 15.83
CA THR A 78 -0.04 19.20 16.59
C THR A 78 0.61 19.56 17.93
N GLY A 79 1.75 18.94 18.26
CA GLY A 79 2.51 19.20 19.48
C GLY A 79 3.47 20.39 19.33
N SER A 80 4.34 20.52 20.33
CA SER A 80 5.37 21.58 20.42
C SER A 80 6.79 21.10 20.13
N LEU A 81 6.99 19.80 19.93
CA LEU A 81 8.30 19.19 19.69
C LEU A 81 8.42 18.65 18.27
N ASN A 82 9.64 18.58 17.75
CA ASN A 82 9.93 17.88 16.51
C ASN A 82 9.76 16.37 16.73
N LEU A 83 9.06 15.72 15.81
CA LEU A 83 8.77 14.29 15.90
C LEU A 83 9.31 13.54 14.68
N ALA A 84 9.90 12.37 14.91
CA ALA A 84 9.97 11.32 13.91
C ALA A 84 8.65 10.54 13.92
N TRP A 85 8.19 10.12 12.76
CA TRP A 85 7.06 9.20 12.62
C TRP A 85 7.45 8.00 11.77
N PHE A 86 6.86 6.85 12.08
CA PHE A 86 7.06 5.57 11.43
C PHE A 86 5.69 4.96 11.21
N GLY A 87 5.32 4.68 9.97
CA GLY A 87 3.97 4.23 9.66
C GLY A 87 3.92 3.27 8.50
N GLY A 88 2.82 2.55 8.39
CA GLY A 88 2.63 1.61 7.30
C GLY A 88 1.23 1.02 7.29
N PHE A 89 0.90 0.38 6.18
CA PHE A 89 -0.32 -0.39 6.09
C PHE A 89 -0.31 -1.53 7.11
N ARG A 90 -1.50 -1.86 7.61
CA ARG A 90 -1.77 -3.05 8.41
C ARG A 90 -2.93 -3.77 7.75
N VAL A 91 -2.68 -5.01 7.36
CA VAL A 91 -3.65 -5.88 6.68
C VAL A 91 -4.01 -7.02 7.61
N THR A 92 -5.30 -7.20 7.84
CA THR A 92 -5.83 -8.28 8.66
C THR A 92 -6.98 -8.98 7.95
N PRO A 93 -7.24 -10.26 8.23
CA PRO A 93 -8.45 -10.91 7.74
C PRO A 93 -9.70 -10.20 8.28
N ALA A 94 -10.72 -10.07 7.44
CA ALA A 94 -12.00 -9.47 7.84
C ALA A 94 -12.95 -10.45 8.54
N VAL A 95 -12.57 -11.72 8.59
CA VAL A 95 -13.33 -12.80 9.21
C VAL A 95 -12.44 -13.52 10.21
N GLU A 96 -13.05 -14.03 11.28
CA GLU A 96 -12.35 -14.81 12.29
C GLU A 96 -11.67 -16.04 11.66
N ASN A 97 -10.41 -16.30 12.03
CA ASN A 97 -9.58 -17.37 11.47
C ASN A 97 -9.39 -17.31 9.94
N GLY A 98 -9.63 -16.15 9.32
CA GLY A 98 -9.38 -15.93 7.90
C GLY A 98 -7.91 -15.75 7.55
N THR A 99 -7.62 -15.58 6.26
CA THR A 99 -6.27 -15.31 5.75
C THR A 99 -6.15 -13.90 5.15
N THR A 100 -4.92 -13.46 4.89
CA THR A 100 -4.61 -12.23 4.15
C THR A 100 -4.18 -12.51 2.70
N LYS A 101 -4.46 -13.71 2.17
CA LYS A 101 -4.02 -14.13 0.83
C LYS A 101 -4.47 -13.18 -0.29
N LEU A 102 -5.60 -12.49 -0.11
CA LEU A 102 -6.05 -11.48 -1.07
C LEU A 102 -5.03 -10.34 -1.27
N ALA A 103 -4.20 -10.02 -0.28
CA ALA A 103 -3.15 -9.00 -0.39
C ALA A 103 -2.02 -9.36 -1.38
N GLU A 104 -1.93 -10.61 -1.80
CA GLU A 104 -1.00 -11.07 -2.85
C GLU A 104 -1.45 -10.59 -4.24
N ALA A 105 -2.74 -10.32 -4.44
CA ALA A 105 -3.29 -9.90 -5.73
C ALA A 105 -3.89 -8.48 -5.70
N ILE A 106 -4.05 -7.89 -4.51
CA ILE A 106 -4.25 -6.45 -4.40
C ILE A 106 -2.91 -5.75 -4.64
N TYR A 107 -2.91 -4.72 -5.49
CA TYR A 107 -1.72 -3.98 -5.86
C TYR A 107 -1.89 -2.48 -5.61
N ILE A 108 -0.76 -1.79 -5.43
CA ILE A 108 -0.74 -0.34 -5.31
C ILE A 108 -0.74 0.23 -6.72
N LYS A 109 -1.92 0.63 -7.23
CA LYS A 109 -2.01 1.24 -8.57
C LYS A 109 -1.31 2.58 -8.61
N TYR A 110 -1.44 3.37 -7.56
CA TYR A 110 -0.94 4.72 -7.49
C TYR A 110 -0.50 5.02 -6.06
N ALA A 111 0.63 5.69 -5.90
CA ALA A 111 1.05 6.21 -4.62
C ALA A 111 1.93 7.46 -4.76
N LYS A 112 1.61 8.47 -3.96
CA LYS A 112 2.41 9.69 -3.84
C LYS A 112 2.51 10.19 -2.40
N MET A 113 3.55 10.97 -2.15
CA MET A 113 3.77 11.65 -0.87
C MET A 113 3.89 13.16 -1.09
N GLU A 114 3.34 13.93 -0.16
CA GLU A 114 3.40 15.39 -0.16
C GLU A 114 3.75 15.88 1.24
N PHE A 115 4.53 16.95 1.31
CA PHE A 115 4.94 17.56 2.57
C PHE A 115 4.42 18.98 2.67
N LEU A 116 3.73 19.32 3.76
CA LEU A 116 3.30 20.67 4.07
C LEU A 116 4.32 21.32 5.00
N LYS A 117 5.01 22.34 4.49
CA LYS A 117 5.97 23.13 5.26
C LYS A 117 5.30 24.03 6.27
N GLU A 118 6.09 24.43 7.26
CA GLU A 118 5.77 25.54 8.13
C GLU A 118 5.39 26.78 7.29
N GLY A 119 4.25 27.39 7.57
CA GLY A 119 3.69 28.48 6.76
C GLY A 119 2.66 28.07 5.69
N GLY A 120 2.40 26.77 5.50
CA GLY A 120 1.22 26.28 4.77
C GLY A 120 1.40 26.03 3.26
N THR A 121 2.64 25.91 2.79
CA THR A 121 2.94 25.57 1.38
C THR A 121 3.23 24.09 1.23
N TRP A 122 2.47 23.39 0.39
CA TRP A 122 2.76 22.01 0.01
C TRP A 122 3.94 21.96 -0.96
N GLU A 123 4.88 21.04 -0.71
CA GLU A 123 5.91 20.66 -1.67
C GLU A 123 5.30 19.93 -2.87
N ASN A 124 6.08 19.84 -3.95
CA ASN A 124 5.72 19.01 -5.08
C ASN A 124 5.55 17.55 -4.62
N ALA A 125 4.51 16.90 -5.14
CA ALA A 125 4.27 15.50 -4.85
C ALA A 125 5.41 14.63 -5.38
N ASP A 126 5.91 13.73 -4.54
CA ASP A 126 6.75 12.61 -4.95
C ASP A 126 5.85 11.43 -5.33
N GLU A 127 5.64 11.24 -6.63
CA GLU A 127 4.90 10.11 -7.21
C GLU A 127 5.87 8.94 -7.41
N PHE A 128 5.84 7.99 -6.47
CA PHE A 128 6.82 6.89 -6.41
C PHE A 128 6.26 5.55 -6.92
N ILE A 129 4.92 5.42 -7.06
CA ILE A 129 4.27 4.31 -7.76
C ILE A 129 3.21 4.87 -8.72
N LYS A 130 3.25 4.41 -9.97
CA LYS A 130 2.29 4.75 -11.01
C LYS A 130 1.93 3.52 -11.84
N ASP A 131 0.63 3.32 -12.03
CA ASP A 131 0.07 2.18 -12.76
C ASP A 131 0.62 0.81 -12.31
N GLY A 132 0.86 0.67 -11.01
CA GLY A 132 1.35 -0.57 -10.41
C GLY A 132 2.86 -0.79 -10.49
N VAL A 133 3.64 0.16 -11.03
CA VAL A 133 5.10 0.07 -11.15
C VAL A 133 5.80 1.28 -10.53
N GLY A 134 7.10 1.18 -10.33
CA GLY A 134 7.92 2.25 -9.78
C GLY A 134 7.91 3.50 -10.66
N ALA A 135 7.80 4.66 -10.02
CA ALA A 135 7.81 5.98 -10.66
C ALA A 135 8.78 6.93 -9.94
N GLY A 136 8.98 8.12 -10.51
CA GLY A 136 9.85 9.14 -9.95
C GLY A 136 11.33 8.74 -9.88
N ASP A 137 12.05 9.41 -8.97
CA ASP A 137 13.50 9.30 -8.82
C ASP A 137 13.96 7.91 -8.32
N TYR A 138 13.05 7.17 -7.67
CA TYR A 138 13.31 5.86 -7.07
C TYR A 138 12.65 4.70 -7.83
N SER A 139 12.19 4.93 -9.06
CA SER A 139 11.51 3.92 -9.88
C SER A 139 12.26 2.59 -9.99
N SER A 140 13.58 2.62 -10.17
CA SER A 140 14.42 1.41 -10.23
C SER A 140 14.33 0.55 -8.97
N TYR A 141 14.24 1.17 -7.79
CA TYR A 141 14.05 0.44 -6.53
C TYR A 141 12.65 -0.16 -6.47
N TYR A 142 11.61 0.63 -6.70
CA TYR A 142 10.23 0.12 -6.62
C TYR A 142 9.92 -0.95 -7.67
N ASN A 143 10.58 -0.91 -8.83
CA ASN A 143 10.46 -1.96 -9.84
C ASN A 143 11.03 -3.32 -9.40
N THR A 144 11.89 -3.38 -8.37
CA THR A 144 12.32 -4.68 -7.81
C THR A 144 11.23 -5.35 -6.97
N LEU A 145 10.16 -4.62 -6.64
CA LEU A 145 9.03 -5.13 -5.85
C LEU A 145 7.88 -5.64 -6.74
N ILE A 146 8.03 -5.53 -8.07
CA ILE A 146 7.05 -6.04 -9.02
C ILE A 146 6.97 -7.56 -8.86
N ASP A 147 5.75 -8.07 -8.72
CA ASP A 147 5.49 -9.49 -8.79
C ASP A 147 5.64 -9.98 -10.24
N ASP A 148 6.43 -11.03 -10.45
CA ASP A 148 6.77 -11.52 -11.79
C ASP A 148 5.56 -12.06 -12.55
N ASP A 149 4.58 -12.64 -11.84
CA ASP A 149 3.40 -13.25 -12.44
C ASP A 149 2.31 -12.19 -12.69
N LEU A 150 2.11 -11.27 -11.74
CA LEU A 150 1.07 -10.25 -11.82
C LEU A 150 1.51 -8.99 -12.58
N GLY A 151 2.81 -8.73 -12.69
CA GLY A 151 3.39 -7.59 -13.38
C GLY A 151 3.17 -6.24 -12.68
N VAL A 152 2.84 -6.27 -11.38
CA VAL A 152 2.54 -5.08 -10.55
C VAL A 152 3.12 -5.23 -9.15
N ILE A 153 3.31 -4.11 -8.45
CA ILE A 153 3.73 -4.08 -7.03
C ILE A 153 2.52 -4.42 -6.16
N THR A 154 2.48 -5.66 -5.68
CA THR A 154 1.41 -6.14 -4.80
C THR A 154 1.51 -5.50 -3.42
N LEU A 155 0.38 -5.45 -2.70
CA LEU A 155 0.35 -4.94 -1.33
C LEU A 155 1.22 -5.81 -0.41
N LYS A 156 1.27 -7.13 -0.64
CA LYS A 156 2.21 -8.03 0.04
C LYS A 156 3.66 -7.63 -0.21
N ASN A 157 4.08 -7.53 -1.47
CA ASN A 157 5.48 -7.20 -1.80
C ASN A 157 5.88 -5.83 -1.21
N PHE A 158 4.96 -4.86 -1.24
CA PHE A 158 5.18 -3.57 -0.61
C PHE A 158 5.33 -3.66 0.92
N LEU A 159 4.52 -4.47 1.58
CA LEU A 159 4.55 -4.69 3.03
C LEU A 159 5.79 -5.48 3.49
N GLU A 160 6.35 -6.32 2.62
CA GLU A 160 7.56 -7.10 2.91
C GLU A 160 8.84 -6.32 2.56
N ALA A 161 8.73 -5.25 1.77
CA ALA A 161 9.86 -4.43 1.33
C ALA A 161 10.40 -3.51 2.44
N ASN A 162 11.73 -3.43 2.57
CA ASN A 162 12.39 -2.49 3.47
C ASN A 162 12.88 -1.23 2.72
N ALA A 163 11.95 -0.50 2.08
CA ALA A 163 12.26 0.59 1.16
C ALA A 163 13.04 1.74 1.76
N MET A 164 12.68 2.13 2.99
CA MET A 164 13.35 3.22 3.69
C MET A 164 14.32 2.73 4.77
N GLY A 165 14.53 1.43 4.91
CA GLY A 165 15.46 0.89 5.89
C GLY A 165 14.96 0.90 7.34
N ALA A 166 13.70 1.29 7.59
CA ALA A 166 13.10 1.29 8.94
C ALA A 166 12.40 -0.03 9.30
N GLY A 167 12.30 -0.98 8.37
CA GLY A 167 11.60 -2.26 8.54
C GLY A 167 10.68 -2.57 7.35
N PRO A 168 10.22 -3.83 7.21
CA PRO A 168 9.28 -4.24 6.18
C PRO A 168 7.99 -3.40 6.20
N GLY A 169 7.66 -2.77 5.07
CA GLY A 169 6.45 -1.96 4.92
C GLY A 169 6.44 -0.68 5.75
N VAL A 170 7.57 -0.32 6.36
CA VAL A 170 7.68 0.86 7.22
C VAL A 170 8.10 2.06 6.40
N GLN A 171 7.17 3.00 6.29
CA GLN A 171 7.43 4.37 5.88
C GLN A 171 7.84 5.19 7.10
N MET A 172 8.57 6.29 6.89
CA MET A 172 9.00 7.17 7.95
C MET A 172 9.18 8.60 7.45
N GLY A 173 9.20 9.53 8.39
CA GLY A 173 9.55 10.91 8.15
C GLY A 173 9.75 11.67 9.46
N ALA A 174 9.96 12.97 9.34
CA ALA A 174 10.05 13.87 10.47
C ALA A 174 9.15 15.09 10.27
N LEU A 175 8.62 15.66 11.35
CA LEU A 175 7.69 16.79 11.31
C LEU A 175 8.02 17.81 12.40
N LYS A 176 8.24 19.07 12.01
CA LYS A 176 8.15 20.22 12.92
C LYS A 176 6.71 20.44 13.40
N PRO A 177 6.51 21.11 14.55
CA PRO A 177 5.20 21.61 14.95
C PRO A 177 4.47 22.34 13.82
N GLY A 178 3.22 21.97 13.56
CA GLY A 178 2.38 22.58 12.52
C GLY A 178 2.61 22.04 11.09
N SER A 179 3.70 21.30 10.85
CA SER A 179 3.93 20.64 9.56
C SER A 179 3.03 19.42 9.40
N LYS A 180 2.77 19.05 8.13
CA LYS A 180 1.98 17.86 7.79
C LYS A 180 2.67 17.03 6.73
N TYR A 181 2.42 15.74 6.78
CA TYR A 181 2.75 14.81 5.73
C TYR A 181 1.45 14.22 5.18
N LYS A 182 1.37 14.06 3.86
CA LYS A 182 0.19 13.47 3.21
C LYS A 182 0.63 12.33 2.31
N PHE A 183 0.09 11.15 2.56
CA PHE A 183 0.25 9.97 1.73
C PHE A 183 -1.05 9.73 0.97
N THR A 184 -0.98 9.71 -0.36
CA THR A 184 -2.15 9.47 -1.22
C THR A 184 -1.93 8.21 -2.04
N PHE A 185 -2.94 7.34 -2.11
CA PHE A 185 -2.83 6.08 -2.83
C PHE A 185 -4.16 5.63 -3.46
N VAL A 186 -4.05 4.75 -4.45
CA VAL A 186 -5.14 3.98 -5.04
C VAL A 186 -4.72 2.51 -5.04
N LEU A 187 -5.61 1.64 -4.59
CA LEU A 187 -5.42 0.20 -4.67
C LEU A 187 -6.21 -0.36 -5.86
N GLY A 188 -5.77 -1.50 -6.39
CA GLY A 188 -6.52 -2.23 -7.39
C GLY A 188 -6.37 -3.73 -7.20
N PHE A 189 -7.17 -4.49 -7.93
CA PHE A 189 -6.99 -5.93 -8.05
C PHE A 189 -6.24 -6.21 -9.36
N ALA A 190 -5.13 -6.96 -9.26
CA ALA A 190 -4.17 -7.09 -10.36
C ALA A 190 -4.87 -7.60 -11.63
N PRO A 191 -4.67 -6.97 -12.80
CA PRO A 191 -5.36 -7.37 -14.04
C PRO A 191 -5.08 -8.82 -14.46
N ASN A 192 -3.91 -9.34 -14.09
CA ASN A 192 -3.47 -10.71 -14.39
C ASN A 192 -3.78 -11.69 -13.26
N ALA A 193 -4.52 -11.28 -12.21
CA ALA A 193 -4.87 -12.17 -11.10
C ALA A 193 -5.72 -13.36 -11.60
N GLY A 194 -5.27 -14.56 -11.24
CA GLY A 194 -5.96 -15.80 -11.57
C GLY A 194 -7.16 -16.09 -10.65
N ASN A 195 -7.83 -17.21 -10.93
CA ASN A 195 -9.02 -17.63 -10.20
C ASN A 195 -8.74 -18.06 -8.75
N GLU A 196 -7.48 -18.28 -8.39
CA GLU A 196 -7.03 -18.62 -7.04
C GLU A 196 -7.20 -17.48 -6.02
N TYR A 197 -7.53 -16.27 -6.48
CA TYR A 197 -7.82 -15.08 -5.67
C TYR A 197 -9.30 -14.68 -5.65
N GLN A 198 -10.18 -15.53 -6.21
CA GLN A 198 -11.62 -15.29 -6.25
C GLN A 198 -12.25 -15.37 -4.86
N ALA A 199 -13.34 -14.63 -4.65
CA ALA A 199 -14.04 -14.60 -3.36
C ALA A 199 -14.59 -15.96 -2.91
N ASP A 200 -14.91 -16.86 -3.84
CA ASP A 200 -15.38 -18.22 -3.57
C ASP A 200 -14.24 -19.25 -3.52
N ALA A 201 -13.01 -18.86 -3.85
CA ALA A 201 -11.85 -19.74 -3.76
C ALA A 201 -11.52 -20.05 -2.29
N GLN A 202 -11.10 -21.29 -2.05
CA GLN A 202 -10.79 -21.75 -0.70
C GLN A 202 -9.68 -20.90 -0.06
N GLY A 203 -9.95 -20.37 1.13
CA GLY A 203 -8.98 -19.59 1.90
C GLY A 203 -8.85 -18.13 1.46
N ILE A 204 -9.63 -17.68 0.48
CA ILE A 204 -9.74 -16.26 0.16
C ILE A 204 -10.79 -15.62 1.06
N ASN A 205 -10.41 -14.54 1.72
CA ASN A 205 -11.27 -13.76 2.57
C ASN A 205 -11.11 -12.28 2.23
N PRO A 206 -12.15 -11.47 2.46
CA PRO A 206 -11.98 -10.03 2.48
C PRO A 206 -10.92 -9.63 3.51
N ILE A 207 -10.20 -8.55 3.25
CA ILE A 207 -9.14 -8.03 4.11
C ILE A 207 -9.49 -6.64 4.62
N ASN A 208 -9.25 -6.38 5.89
CA ASN A 208 -9.28 -5.04 6.44
C ASN A 208 -7.94 -4.36 6.20
N ILE A 209 -7.99 -3.12 5.73
CA ILE A 209 -6.81 -2.28 5.54
C ILE A 209 -6.89 -1.12 6.51
N SER A 210 -5.79 -0.89 7.19
CA SER A 210 -5.60 0.23 8.10
C SER A 210 -4.21 0.81 7.92
N TYR A 211 -3.99 2.00 8.45
CA TYR A 211 -2.67 2.62 8.49
C TYR A 211 -2.35 2.97 9.95
N ALA A 212 -1.23 2.44 10.43
CA ALA A 212 -0.73 2.68 11.78
C ALA A 212 0.48 3.60 11.70
N VAL A 213 0.62 4.50 12.66
CA VAL A 213 1.75 5.41 12.81
C VAL A 213 2.19 5.40 14.26
N ASP A 214 3.47 5.20 14.48
CA ASP A 214 4.14 5.46 15.75
C ASP A 214 5.02 6.70 15.59
N ALA A 215 5.12 7.51 16.64
CA ALA A 215 5.88 8.74 16.63
C ALA A 215 6.69 8.90 17.91
N THR A 216 7.84 9.53 17.78
CA THR A 216 8.79 9.72 18.89
C THR A 216 9.65 10.96 18.67
N GLN A 217 10.36 11.40 19.71
CA GLN A 217 11.32 12.49 19.58
C GLN A 217 12.51 12.06 18.72
N ILE A 218 13.17 13.02 18.07
CA ILE A 218 14.32 12.78 17.19
C ILE A 218 15.60 12.76 18.03
N ASP A 219 15.73 11.73 18.86
CA ASP A 219 16.91 11.48 19.67
C ASP A 219 17.20 9.97 19.78
N LEU A 220 18.44 9.61 20.10
CA LEU A 220 18.87 8.22 20.14
C LEU A 220 18.06 7.37 21.12
N GLY A 221 17.79 7.87 22.33
CA GLY A 221 17.13 7.08 23.37
C GLY A 221 15.66 6.84 23.05
N ALA A 222 14.97 7.84 22.50
CA ALA A 222 13.58 7.70 22.11
C ALA A 222 13.39 6.81 20.87
N LEU A 223 14.35 6.83 19.92
CA LEU A 223 14.37 5.91 18.78
C LEU A 223 14.66 4.47 19.21
N GLU A 224 15.65 4.24 20.07
CA GLU A 224 15.96 2.92 20.63
C GLU A 224 14.79 2.35 21.43
N THR A 225 14.11 3.18 22.20
CA THR A 225 12.89 2.78 22.94
C THR A 225 11.77 2.37 21.99
N LEU A 226 11.61 3.07 20.87
CA LEU A 226 10.59 2.71 19.88
C LEU A 226 10.96 1.42 19.14
N ASP A 227 12.20 1.27 18.70
CA ASP A 227 12.73 0.07 18.04
C ASP A 227 12.52 -1.18 18.92
N ASN A 228 12.82 -1.09 20.22
CA ASN A 228 12.61 -2.19 21.16
C ASN A 228 11.13 -2.58 21.38
N ARG A 229 10.19 -1.67 21.12
CA ARG A 229 8.74 -1.95 21.20
C ARG A 229 8.19 -2.58 19.92
N HIS A 230 8.90 -2.43 18.81
CA HIS A 230 8.48 -2.87 17.48
C HIS A 230 9.57 -3.75 16.87
N PRO A 231 9.58 -5.07 17.15
CA PRO A 231 10.56 -5.99 16.59
C PRO A 231 10.58 -6.03 15.05
N GLU A 232 9.52 -5.56 14.40
CA GLU A 232 9.45 -5.39 12.95
C GLU A 232 10.29 -4.22 12.42
N TYR A 233 10.70 -3.29 13.29
CA TYR A 233 11.58 -2.19 12.92
C TYR A 233 13.03 -2.64 12.84
N ALA A 234 13.78 -1.99 11.94
CA ALA A 234 15.11 -2.42 11.54
C ALA A 234 16.19 -1.38 11.91
N GLY A 235 16.35 -1.08 13.19
CA GLY A 235 17.44 -0.22 13.66
C GLY A 235 17.15 1.25 13.43
N LEU A 236 16.09 1.78 14.06
CA LEU A 236 15.65 3.17 13.86
C LEU A 236 16.73 4.22 14.15
N THR A 237 17.68 3.92 15.04
CA THR A 237 18.79 4.82 15.40
C THR A 237 19.71 5.13 14.22
N ASN A 238 19.79 4.24 13.22
CA ASN A 238 20.56 4.46 11.99
C ASN A 238 20.03 5.64 11.16
N HIS A 239 18.77 6.02 11.37
CA HIS A 239 18.10 7.08 10.63
C HIS A 239 18.17 8.45 11.30
N LEU A 240 18.79 8.57 12.48
CA LEU A 240 18.82 9.83 13.24
C LEU A 240 19.36 11.02 12.43
N ALA A 241 20.46 10.82 11.68
CA ALA A 241 21.04 11.87 10.85
C ALA A 241 20.10 12.30 9.73
N TRP A 242 19.43 11.33 9.08
CA TRP A 242 18.45 11.59 8.04
C TRP A 242 17.21 12.32 8.57
N LEU A 243 16.69 11.91 9.73
CA LEU A 243 15.55 12.56 10.39
C LEU A 243 15.84 14.01 10.76
N ASN A 244 17.03 14.30 11.30
CA ASN A 244 17.45 15.67 11.56
C ASN A 244 17.60 16.49 10.27
N ALA A 245 18.14 15.91 9.20
CA ALA A 245 18.22 16.57 7.90
C ALA A 245 16.82 16.85 7.30
N GLN A 246 15.83 15.99 7.54
CA GLN A 246 14.44 16.23 7.15
C GLN A 246 13.85 17.43 7.90
N ILE A 247 14.04 17.53 9.22
CA ILE A 247 13.60 18.71 9.99
C ILE A 247 14.24 20.00 9.49
N ALA A 248 15.53 19.97 9.14
CA ALA A 248 16.25 21.14 8.67
C ALA A 248 15.76 21.69 7.32
N LYS A 249 15.04 20.88 6.52
CA LYS A 249 14.45 21.27 5.23
C LYS A 249 13.07 21.90 5.34
N GLN A 250 12.46 21.84 6.53
CA GLN A 250 11.13 22.36 6.83
C GLN A 250 11.21 23.78 7.35
#